data_AF-A0A7U2F1U1-F1
#
_entry.id   AF-A0A7U2F1U1-F1
#
_cell.length_a   1.000
_cell.length_b   1.000
_cell.length_c   1.000
_cell.angle_alpha   90.00
_cell.angle_beta   90.00
_cell.angle_gamma   90.00
#
_symmetry.space_group_name_H-M   'P 1'
#
loop_
_entity.id
_entity.type
_entity.pdbx_description
1 polymer ?
#
loop_
_entity_poly.entity_id
_entity_poly.type
_entity_poly.pdbx_seq_one_letter_code
_entity_poly.pdbx_strand_id
1 'polypeptide(L)'
;MASAQQDPRLIALHEKAVRLLVHKLKCIPARVFPSGRKPTIIDIYENNVAAFHIPNFPPCYQLDFVLGNYHLFVAADFKVRKKEGDMNVSLAIWFWQMDQYHSFSRRHLQVRLNILMACIIGLSTEPHRYVTEDALEFSTALLDAWLWTVTRQDDYEKQEIFLTQWVNGPYDLMRFGKKARLEMCRAVKNLEKYVPDPQYAPPDNVPIWEGVKYVSPKFVKTFGPAWAIQHIVAVEKSGKKIDELGKTGEVEDALATGSFFVSLIDTPGITRSHGRCLIGSHCFVNHSEPTHRTQH
;
A
#
# COMPACT_ATOMS: atom_id res chain seq x y z
N MET A 1 -31.66 41.52 19.65
CA MET A 1 -30.79 40.44 19.14
C MET A 1 -31.43 39.12 19.55
N ALA A 2 -32.25 38.53 18.67
CA ALA A 2 -32.88 37.25 18.96
C ALA A 2 -31.78 36.19 19.02
N SER A 3 -31.65 35.49 20.15
CA SER A 3 -30.81 34.29 20.18
C SER A 3 -31.39 33.31 19.18
N ALA A 4 -30.57 32.88 18.23
CA ALA A 4 -30.94 31.78 17.35
C ALA A 4 -31.14 30.56 18.24
N GLN A 5 -32.39 30.25 18.60
CA GLN A 5 -32.75 28.98 19.21
C GLN A 5 -32.39 27.92 18.18
N GLN A 6 -31.28 27.22 18.41
CA GLN A 6 -30.87 26.10 17.59
C GLN A 6 -31.94 25.01 17.70
N ASP A 7 -32.57 24.67 16.58
CA ASP A 7 -33.59 23.62 16.52
C ASP A 7 -33.00 22.29 17.05
N PRO A 8 -33.51 21.74 18.18
CA PRO A 8 -33.02 20.50 18.76
C PRO A 8 -33.01 19.32 17.78
N ARG A 9 -33.90 19.32 16.79
CA ARG A 9 -33.94 18.30 15.74
C ARG A 9 -32.74 18.41 14.80
N LEU A 10 -32.34 19.63 14.44
CA LEU A 10 -31.16 19.86 13.59
C LEU A 10 -29.87 19.45 14.30
N ILE A 11 -29.77 19.73 15.60
CA ILE A 11 -28.64 19.27 16.43
C ILE A 11 -28.56 17.74 16.42
N ALA A 12 -29.67 17.04 16.69
CA ALA A 12 -29.70 15.58 16.70
C ALA A 12 -29.35 14.95 15.34
N LEU A 13 -29.81 15.56 14.24
CA LEU A 13 -29.45 15.12 12.88
C LEU A 13 -27.97 15.35 12.58
N HIS A 14 -27.42 16.49 12.98
CA HIS A 14 -26.01 16.79 12.84
C HIS A 14 -25.14 15.77 13.59
N GLU A 15 -25.43 15.52 14.87
CA GLU A 15 -24.69 14.54 15.65
C GLU A 15 -24.76 13.13 15.04
N LYS A 16 -25.93 12.73 14.54
CA LYS A 16 -26.09 11.46 13.83
C LYS A 16 -25.25 11.42 12.56
N ALA A 17 -25.24 12.49 11.77
CA ALA A 17 -24.45 12.58 10.56
C ALA A 17 -22.94 12.51 10.84
N VAL A 18 -22.45 13.19 11.88
CA VAL A 18 -21.07 13.11 12.36
C VAL A 18 -20.70 11.66 12.70
N ARG A 19 -21.51 10.99 13.53
CA ARG A 19 -21.25 9.59 13.93
C ARG A 19 -21.22 8.64 12.74
N LEU A 20 -22.18 8.78 11.83
CA LEU A 20 -22.24 7.94 10.62
C LEU A 20 -21.06 8.18 9.69
N LEU A 21 -20.63 9.44 9.51
CA LEU A 21 -19.48 9.77 8.68
C LEU A 21 -18.21 9.14 9.24
N VAL A 22 -17.94 9.34 10.54
CA VAL A 22 -16.77 8.74 11.21
C VAL A 22 -16.77 7.21 11.08
N HIS A 23 -17.93 6.59 11.29
CA HIS A 23 -18.08 5.14 11.13
C HIS A 23 -17.79 4.68 9.70
N LYS A 24 -18.40 5.32 8.70
CA LYS A 24 -18.24 4.95 7.29
C LYS A 24 -16.80 5.15 6.80
N LEU A 25 -16.14 6.22 7.24
CA LEU A 25 -14.76 6.51 6.85
C LEU A 25 -13.74 5.65 7.61
N LYS A 26 -14.13 4.85 8.61
CA LYS A 26 -13.20 4.08 9.44
C LYS A 26 -12.26 3.20 8.61
N CYS A 27 -12.80 2.47 7.64
CA CYS A 27 -12.04 1.54 6.78
C CYS A 27 -11.24 2.23 5.66
N ILE A 28 -11.47 3.52 5.42
CA ILE A 28 -10.70 4.29 4.43
C ILE A 28 -9.46 4.85 5.11
N PRO A 29 -8.25 4.58 4.60
CA PRO A 29 -7.05 5.16 5.18
C PRO A 29 -6.97 6.68 4.98
N ALA A 30 -6.63 7.43 6.04
CA ALA A 30 -6.55 8.89 6.00
C ALA A 30 -5.57 9.41 4.92
N ARG A 31 -4.49 8.66 4.66
CA ARG A 31 -3.47 8.95 3.64
C ARG A 31 -3.99 9.02 2.20
N VAL A 32 -5.18 8.50 1.92
CA VAL A 32 -5.77 8.52 0.58
C VAL A 32 -6.36 9.89 0.27
N PHE A 33 -6.79 10.62 1.30
CA PHE A 33 -7.33 11.97 1.14
C PHE A 33 -6.22 12.99 0.85
N PRO A 34 -6.49 14.05 0.07
CA PRO A 34 -5.45 14.98 -0.38
C PRO A 34 -4.80 15.74 0.79
N SER A 35 -5.59 16.01 1.83
CA SER A 35 -5.14 16.67 3.06
C SER A 35 -4.39 15.74 4.03
N GLY A 36 -4.32 14.44 3.74
CA GLY A 36 -3.77 13.42 4.64
C GLY A 36 -4.64 13.12 5.87
N ARG A 37 -5.77 13.81 6.03
CA ARG A 37 -6.78 13.58 7.08
C ARG A 37 -8.10 13.13 6.47
N LYS A 38 -8.93 12.45 7.27
CA LYS A 38 -10.30 12.12 6.87
C LYS A 38 -11.15 13.41 6.81
N PRO A 39 -12.06 13.55 5.83
CA PRO A 39 -12.98 14.68 5.78
C PRO A 39 -13.94 14.65 6.98
N THR A 40 -14.27 15.84 7.46
CA THR A 40 -15.22 16.08 8.54
C THR A 40 -16.60 16.38 7.98
N ILE A 41 -17.61 16.44 8.85
CA ILE A 41 -18.95 16.84 8.42
C ILE A 41 -18.98 18.28 7.92
N ILE A 42 -18.11 19.14 8.47
CA ILE A 42 -18.01 20.56 8.08
C ILE A 42 -17.50 20.64 6.64
N ASP A 43 -16.49 19.84 6.28
CA ASP A 43 -15.99 19.78 4.90
C ASP A 43 -17.11 19.41 3.92
N ILE A 44 -18.06 18.56 4.32
CA ILE A 44 -19.22 18.19 3.50
C ILE A 44 -20.22 19.35 3.42
N TYR A 45 -20.57 19.97 4.55
CA TYR A 45 -21.54 21.07 4.59
C TYR A 45 -21.07 22.31 3.83
N GLU A 46 -19.79 22.63 3.91
CA GLU A 46 -19.17 23.73 3.18
C GLU A 46 -18.84 23.37 1.72
N ASN A 47 -19.12 22.12 1.32
CA ASN A 47 -18.77 21.57 0.01
C ASN A 47 -17.30 21.82 -0.34
N ASN A 48 -16.41 21.58 0.63
CA ASN A 48 -14.96 21.68 0.45
C ASN A 48 -14.45 20.51 -0.39
N VAL A 49 -14.66 20.60 -1.70
CA VAL A 49 -14.31 19.56 -2.69
C VAL A 49 -12.84 19.14 -2.55
N ALA A 50 -11.95 20.06 -2.21
CA ALA A 50 -10.52 19.75 -2.03
C ALA A 50 -10.23 18.77 -0.87
N ALA A 51 -11.15 18.61 0.08
CA ALA A 51 -10.99 17.68 1.21
C ALA A 51 -11.35 16.24 0.86
N PHE A 52 -12.24 16.00 -0.10
CA PHE A 52 -12.80 14.66 -0.37
C PHE A 52 -12.77 14.21 -1.83
N HIS A 53 -12.54 15.12 -2.78
CA HIS A 53 -12.36 14.77 -4.18
C HIS A 53 -10.91 14.35 -4.44
N ILE A 54 -10.73 13.18 -5.05
CA ILE A 54 -9.41 12.69 -5.44
C ILE A 54 -9.26 12.93 -6.95
N PRO A 55 -8.40 13.86 -7.40
CA PRO A 55 -8.31 14.27 -8.82
C PRO A 55 -8.06 13.13 -9.82
N ASN A 56 -7.54 11.99 -9.35
CA ASN A 56 -7.12 10.87 -10.19
C ASN A 56 -8.01 9.63 -10.01
N PHE A 57 -9.09 9.74 -9.23
CA PHE A 57 -10.06 8.66 -9.15
C PHE A 57 -11.11 8.86 -10.24
N PRO A 58 -11.53 7.78 -10.92
CA PRO A 58 -12.67 7.86 -11.82
C PRO A 58 -13.87 8.52 -11.11
N PRO A 59 -14.60 9.43 -11.76
CA PRO A 59 -15.70 10.17 -11.13
C PRO A 59 -16.75 9.26 -10.47
N CYS A 60 -16.97 8.07 -11.02
CA CYS A 60 -17.89 7.06 -10.50
C CYS A 60 -17.44 6.41 -9.18
N TYR A 61 -16.16 6.52 -8.81
CA TYR A 61 -15.59 5.94 -7.59
C TYR A 61 -15.24 6.99 -6.53
N GLN A 62 -15.69 8.23 -6.69
CA GLN A 62 -15.49 9.30 -5.70
C GLN A 62 -16.22 8.99 -4.37
N LEU A 63 -15.99 9.81 -3.35
CA LEU A 63 -16.42 9.52 -1.97
C LEU A 63 -17.94 9.27 -1.86
N ASP A 64 -18.74 9.99 -2.64
CA ASP A 64 -20.20 9.84 -2.66
C ASP A 64 -20.64 8.43 -3.03
N PHE A 65 -19.94 7.76 -3.96
CA PHE A 65 -20.22 6.38 -4.31
C PHE A 65 -20.00 5.45 -3.12
N VAL A 66 -18.90 5.63 -2.39
CA VAL A 66 -18.58 4.83 -1.20
C VAL A 66 -19.60 5.06 -0.10
N LEU A 67 -19.97 6.32 0.16
CA LEU A 67 -20.94 6.66 1.20
C LEU A 67 -22.34 6.18 0.85
N GLY A 68 -22.77 6.32 -0.40
CA GLY A 68 -24.08 5.86 -0.90
C GLY A 68 -24.22 4.35 -0.90
N ASN A 69 -23.14 3.63 -1.25
CA ASN A 69 -23.15 2.18 -1.39
C ASN A 69 -22.47 1.42 -0.23
N TYR A 70 -22.28 2.07 0.92
CA TYR A 70 -21.50 1.53 2.04
C TYR A 70 -21.87 0.09 2.46
N HIS A 71 -23.16 -0.27 2.37
CA HIS A 71 -23.64 -1.62 2.68
C HIS A 71 -23.01 -2.71 1.79
N LEU A 72 -22.70 -2.41 0.53
CA LEU A 72 -22.02 -3.33 -0.39
C LEU A 72 -20.54 -3.52 0.01
N PHE A 73 -19.87 -2.46 0.46
CA PHE A 73 -18.49 -2.54 0.95
C PHE A 73 -18.39 -3.38 2.23
N VAL A 74 -19.37 -3.25 3.14
CA VAL A 74 -19.47 -4.08 4.34
C VAL A 74 -19.65 -5.56 3.96
N ALA A 75 -20.55 -5.87 3.02
CA ALA A 75 -20.74 -7.24 2.54
C ALA A 75 -19.47 -7.83 1.88
N ALA A 76 -18.68 -6.98 1.21
CA ALA A 76 -17.40 -7.36 0.63
C ALA A 76 -16.27 -7.52 1.66
N ASP A 77 -16.48 -7.14 2.94
CA ASP A 77 -15.45 -7.04 3.98
C ASP A 77 -14.29 -6.10 3.59
N PHE A 78 -14.60 -5.06 2.80
CA PHE A 78 -13.62 -4.06 2.32
C PHE A 78 -12.40 -4.66 1.61
N LYS A 79 -12.55 -5.85 1.03
CA LYS A 79 -11.51 -6.57 0.29
C LYS A 79 -11.89 -6.69 -1.17
N VAL A 80 -10.90 -6.59 -2.05
CA VAL A 80 -11.16 -6.73 -3.47
C VAL A 80 -11.42 -8.19 -3.79
N ARG A 81 -12.47 -8.44 -4.58
CA ARG A 81 -12.87 -9.79 -5.01
C ARG A 81 -13.00 -9.80 -6.52
N LYS A 82 -12.09 -10.52 -7.17
CA LYS A 82 -11.97 -10.54 -8.63
C LYS A 82 -13.09 -11.34 -9.33
N LYS A 83 -13.49 -12.47 -8.77
CA LYS A 83 -14.47 -13.39 -9.38
C LYS A 83 -15.86 -13.34 -8.74
N GLU A 84 -15.97 -12.78 -7.54
CA GLU A 84 -17.18 -12.82 -6.73
C GLU A 84 -17.55 -11.40 -6.31
N GLY A 85 -18.77 -10.96 -6.62
CA GLY A 85 -19.30 -9.67 -6.17
C GLY A 85 -19.37 -8.58 -7.24
N ASP A 86 -19.72 -7.38 -6.80
CA ASP A 86 -19.87 -6.21 -7.66
C ASP A 86 -18.50 -5.65 -8.05
N MET A 87 -18.22 -5.59 -9.35
CA MET A 87 -16.95 -5.11 -9.88
C MET A 87 -16.69 -3.64 -9.53
N ASN A 88 -17.72 -2.80 -9.52
CA ASN A 88 -17.58 -1.38 -9.19
C ASN A 88 -17.15 -1.21 -7.72
N VAL A 89 -17.66 -2.06 -6.83
CA VAL A 89 -17.26 -2.09 -5.42
C VAL A 89 -15.81 -2.55 -5.29
N SER A 90 -15.43 -3.61 -6.00
CA SER A 90 -14.05 -4.11 -6.04
C SER A 90 -13.06 -3.04 -6.52
N LEU A 91 -13.38 -2.33 -7.60
CA LEU A 91 -12.55 -1.24 -8.14
C LEU A 91 -12.50 -0.05 -7.17
N ALA A 92 -13.63 0.33 -6.56
CA ALA A 92 -13.64 1.38 -5.55
C ALA A 92 -12.77 1.01 -4.33
N ILE A 93 -12.82 -0.24 -3.84
CA ILE A 93 -11.94 -0.73 -2.76
C ILE A 93 -10.46 -0.60 -3.16
N TRP A 94 -10.12 -0.93 -4.41
CA TRP A 94 -8.77 -0.78 -4.96
C TRP A 94 -8.30 0.67 -4.95
N PHE A 95 -9.07 1.58 -5.55
CA PHE A 95 -8.74 3.00 -5.63
C PHE A 95 -8.58 3.62 -4.25
N TRP A 96 -9.56 3.40 -3.36
CA TRP A 96 -9.53 3.88 -1.98
C TRP A 96 -8.54 3.16 -1.07
N GLN A 97 -7.73 2.24 -1.60
CA GLN A 97 -6.66 1.53 -0.88
C GLN A 97 -7.15 0.85 0.40
N MET A 98 -8.40 0.38 0.44
CA MET A 98 -8.97 -0.26 1.63
C MET A 98 -8.41 -1.67 1.80
N ASP A 99 -8.02 -2.32 0.71
CA ASP A 99 -7.33 -3.61 0.71
C ASP A 99 -5.80 -3.43 0.61
N GLN A 100 -5.09 -3.87 1.65
CA GLN A 100 -3.63 -3.82 1.69
C GLN A 100 -2.93 -4.77 0.71
N TYR A 101 -3.65 -5.77 0.19
CA TYR A 101 -3.13 -6.72 -0.79
C TYR A 101 -3.38 -6.26 -2.23
N HIS A 102 -4.38 -5.41 -2.46
CA HIS A 102 -4.85 -5.02 -3.78
C HIS A 102 -5.08 -3.51 -3.85
N SER A 103 -4.01 -2.78 -4.12
CA SER A 103 -4.03 -1.34 -4.34
C SER A 103 -2.70 -0.90 -4.95
N PHE A 104 -2.63 0.36 -5.39
CA PHE A 104 -1.36 0.98 -5.80
C PHE A 104 -0.68 1.77 -4.67
N SER A 105 -0.97 1.44 -3.40
CA SER A 105 -0.37 2.15 -2.28
C SER A 105 1.11 1.83 -2.13
N ARG A 106 1.95 2.87 -2.19
CA ARG A 106 3.39 2.78 -1.88
C ARG A 106 3.68 2.39 -0.42
N ARG A 107 2.68 2.51 0.47
CA ARG A 107 2.83 2.16 1.89
C ARG A 107 2.58 0.68 2.16
N HIS A 108 1.82 0.00 1.32
CA HIS A 108 1.51 -1.42 1.52
C HIS A 108 2.68 -2.30 1.09
N LEU A 109 3.22 -3.06 2.05
CA LEU A 109 4.34 -3.96 1.81
C LEU A 109 4.08 -4.96 0.68
N GLN A 110 2.89 -5.56 0.64
CA GLN A 110 2.53 -6.56 -0.38
C GLN A 110 2.58 -5.98 -1.80
N VAL A 111 2.08 -4.76 -1.96
CA VAL A 111 2.13 -4.03 -3.22
C VAL A 111 3.59 -3.75 -3.60
N ARG A 112 4.39 -3.19 -2.69
CA ARG A 112 5.82 -2.93 -2.94
C ARG A 112 6.59 -4.18 -3.40
N LEU A 113 6.32 -5.33 -2.79
CA LEU A 113 6.98 -6.59 -3.14
C LEU A 113 6.53 -7.13 -4.51
N ASN A 114 5.27 -6.93 -4.90
CA ASN A 114 4.80 -7.25 -6.24
C ASN A 114 5.47 -6.37 -7.30
N ILE A 115 5.58 -5.06 -7.03
CA ILE A 115 6.31 -4.13 -7.92
C ILE A 115 7.77 -4.54 -8.04
N LEU A 116 8.44 -4.84 -6.93
CA LEU A 116 9.83 -5.30 -6.94
C LEU A 116 10.01 -6.59 -7.75
N MET A 117 9.10 -7.56 -7.58
CA MET A 117 9.15 -8.80 -8.36
C MET A 117 9.00 -8.52 -9.85
N ALA A 118 8.02 -7.68 -10.23
CA ALA A 118 7.83 -7.31 -11.63
C ALA A 118 9.08 -6.61 -12.19
N CYS A 119 9.74 -5.74 -11.41
CA CYS A 119 11.04 -5.17 -11.82
C CYS A 119 12.11 -6.24 -12.03
N ILE A 120 12.24 -7.22 -11.12
CA ILE A 120 13.21 -8.30 -11.25
C ILE A 120 12.95 -9.12 -12.52
N ILE A 121 11.69 -9.44 -12.81
CA ILE A 121 11.27 -10.14 -14.03
C ILE A 121 11.64 -9.31 -15.26
N GLY A 122 11.24 -8.03 -15.32
CA GLY A 122 11.48 -7.16 -16.46
C GLY A 122 12.96 -6.81 -16.70
N LEU A 123 13.81 -6.91 -15.67
CA LEU A 123 15.27 -6.74 -15.78
C LEU A 123 16.01 -8.03 -16.10
N SER A 124 15.35 -9.18 -16.04
CA SER A 124 15.95 -10.46 -16.41
C SER A 124 16.32 -10.45 -17.89
N THR A 125 17.50 -10.97 -18.24
CA THR A 125 17.88 -11.16 -19.64
C THR A 125 17.10 -12.27 -20.33
N GLU A 126 16.48 -13.16 -19.54
CA GLU A 126 15.72 -14.31 -20.03
C GLU A 126 14.45 -14.51 -19.19
N PRO A 127 13.48 -13.57 -19.23
CA PRO A 127 12.30 -13.60 -18.37
C PRO A 127 11.43 -14.84 -18.59
N HIS A 128 11.34 -15.31 -19.84
CA HIS A 128 10.54 -16.48 -20.23
C HIS A 128 11.01 -17.80 -19.61
N ARG A 129 12.20 -17.85 -18.98
CA ARG A 129 12.65 -19.00 -18.19
C ARG A 129 11.92 -19.12 -16.85
N TYR A 130 11.37 -18.02 -16.35
CA TYR A 130 10.78 -17.93 -15.00
C TYR A 130 9.27 -17.71 -15.04
N VAL A 131 8.75 -17.07 -16.08
CA VAL A 131 7.33 -16.74 -16.24
C VAL A 131 6.85 -17.05 -17.66
N THR A 132 5.55 -17.32 -17.80
CA THR A 132 4.89 -17.42 -19.10
C THR A 132 4.76 -16.05 -19.77
N GLU A 133 4.50 -16.01 -21.07
CA GLU A 133 4.29 -14.77 -21.83
C GLU A 133 3.17 -13.91 -21.21
N ASP A 134 2.00 -14.50 -20.99
CA ASP A 134 0.86 -13.77 -20.42
C ASP A 134 1.16 -13.24 -19.00
N ALA A 135 1.97 -13.95 -18.20
CA ALA A 135 2.38 -13.49 -16.88
C ALA A 135 3.38 -12.33 -16.97
N LEU A 136 4.24 -12.33 -17.99
CA LEU A 136 5.15 -11.24 -18.29
C LEU A 136 4.36 -9.98 -18.71
N GLU A 137 3.38 -10.12 -19.60
CA GLU A 137 2.47 -9.04 -20.00
C GLU A 137 1.74 -8.46 -18.78
N PHE A 138 1.16 -9.32 -17.95
CA PHE A 138 0.51 -8.91 -16.71
C PHE A 138 1.45 -8.14 -15.77
N SER A 139 2.68 -8.63 -15.58
CA SER A 139 3.68 -7.97 -14.73
C SER A 139 4.14 -6.61 -15.30
N THR A 140 4.21 -6.50 -16.63
CA THR A 140 4.58 -5.26 -17.32
C THR A 140 3.47 -4.22 -17.20
N ALA A 141 2.22 -4.64 -17.43
CA ALA A 141 1.05 -3.78 -17.24
C ALA A 141 0.92 -3.29 -15.79
N LEU A 142 1.25 -4.15 -14.81
CA LEU A 142 1.29 -3.76 -13.40
C LEU A 142 2.32 -2.64 -13.15
N LEU A 143 3.54 -2.79 -13.69
CA LEU A 143 4.60 -1.79 -13.55
C LEU A 143 4.23 -0.47 -14.22
N ASP A 144 3.69 -0.52 -15.43
CA ASP A 144 3.26 0.67 -16.16
C ASP A 144 2.15 1.40 -15.40
N ALA A 145 1.09 0.69 -15.00
CA ALA A 145 0.01 1.28 -14.21
C ALA A 145 0.52 1.92 -12.92
N TRP A 146 1.39 1.22 -12.19
CA TRP A 146 1.98 1.75 -10.96
C TRP A 146 2.87 2.97 -11.23
N LEU A 147 3.74 2.95 -12.23
CA LEU A 147 4.60 4.08 -12.59
C LEU A 147 3.77 5.32 -12.93
N TRP A 148 2.66 5.13 -13.64
CA TRP A 148 1.75 6.23 -13.98
C TRP A 148 1.11 6.83 -12.73
N THR A 149 0.65 6.02 -11.77
CA THR A 149 0.12 6.55 -10.49
C THR A 149 1.13 7.44 -9.75
N VAL A 150 2.42 7.23 -9.96
CA VAL A 150 3.50 7.97 -9.29
C VAL A 150 3.96 9.19 -10.10
N THR A 151 3.97 9.11 -11.43
CA THR A 151 4.59 10.10 -12.32
C THR A 151 3.62 11.07 -12.97
N ARG A 152 2.42 10.62 -13.35
CA ARG A 152 1.41 11.39 -14.11
C ARG A 152 0.04 11.14 -13.50
N GLN A 153 -0.33 12.05 -12.60
CA GLN A 153 -1.53 11.91 -11.79
C GLN A 153 -2.82 12.18 -12.59
N ASP A 154 -2.71 12.95 -13.66
CA ASP A 154 -3.80 13.45 -14.50
C ASP A 154 -4.38 12.43 -15.50
N ASP A 155 -3.76 11.25 -15.67
CA ASP A 155 -4.16 10.25 -16.66
C ASP A 155 -4.29 8.86 -16.00
N TYR A 156 -5.50 8.30 -16.09
CA TYR A 156 -5.87 7.03 -15.49
C TYR A 156 -5.91 5.87 -16.50
N GLU A 157 -5.62 6.10 -17.79
CA GLU A 157 -5.75 5.11 -18.85
C GLU A 157 -4.95 3.83 -18.53
N LYS A 158 -3.69 3.97 -18.09
CA LYS A 158 -2.85 2.81 -17.76
C LYS A 158 -3.36 2.02 -16.56
N GLN A 159 -3.97 2.71 -15.60
CA GLN A 159 -4.55 2.06 -14.43
C GLN A 159 -5.80 1.28 -14.83
N GLU A 160 -6.65 1.86 -15.68
CA GLU A 160 -7.83 1.17 -16.22
C GLU A 160 -7.47 -0.02 -17.11
N ILE A 161 -6.45 0.11 -17.97
CA ILE A 161 -5.95 -1.01 -18.78
C ILE A 161 -5.52 -2.16 -17.88
N PHE A 162 -4.68 -1.87 -16.88
CA PHE A 162 -4.25 -2.90 -15.93
C PHE A 162 -5.42 -3.49 -15.15
N LEU A 163 -6.32 -2.67 -14.62
CA LEU A 163 -7.47 -3.15 -13.85
C LEU A 163 -8.39 -4.02 -14.72
N THR A 164 -8.58 -3.66 -15.99
CA THR A 164 -9.35 -4.46 -16.95
C THR A 164 -8.68 -5.80 -17.23
N GLN A 165 -7.36 -5.81 -17.47
CA GLN A 165 -6.60 -7.05 -17.64
C GLN A 165 -6.60 -7.90 -16.38
N TRP A 166 -6.45 -7.27 -15.21
CA TRP A 166 -6.46 -7.96 -13.93
C TRP A 166 -7.82 -8.57 -13.65
N VAL A 167 -8.91 -7.85 -13.85
CA VAL A 167 -10.27 -8.34 -13.62
C VAL A 167 -10.59 -9.53 -14.53
N ASN A 168 -10.29 -9.43 -15.82
CA ASN A 168 -10.68 -10.42 -16.81
C ASN A 168 -9.66 -11.55 -16.99
N GLY A 169 -8.41 -11.35 -16.58
CA GLY A 169 -7.33 -12.32 -16.77
C GLY A 169 -7.32 -13.45 -15.74
N PRO A 170 -6.38 -14.41 -15.85
CA PRO A 170 -6.23 -15.50 -14.88
C PRO A 170 -5.30 -15.15 -13.71
N TYR A 171 -4.45 -14.14 -13.85
CA TYR A 171 -3.40 -13.80 -12.88
C TYR A 171 -3.88 -12.89 -11.74
N ASP A 172 -3.21 -12.97 -10.61
CA ASP A 172 -3.46 -12.10 -9.45
C ASP A 172 -2.14 -11.66 -8.82
N LEU A 173 -2.18 -10.66 -7.95
CA LEU A 173 -1.02 -10.22 -7.18
C LEU A 173 -0.58 -11.32 -6.20
N MET A 174 0.73 -11.53 -6.11
CA MET A 174 1.28 -12.51 -5.21
C MET A 174 1.13 -12.08 -3.75
N ARG A 175 0.74 -13.05 -2.91
CA ARG A 175 0.75 -12.89 -1.46
C ARG A 175 2.06 -13.41 -0.88
N PHE A 176 2.92 -12.49 -0.48
CA PHE A 176 4.20 -12.83 0.10
C PHE A 176 4.03 -13.30 1.56
N GLY A 177 4.25 -14.59 1.79
CA GLY A 177 4.40 -15.18 3.12
C GLY A 177 5.76 -14.86 3.75
N LYS A 178 5.96 -15.20 5.03
CA LYS A 178 7.17 -14.84 5.80
C LYS A 178 8.48 -15.23 5.10
N LYS A 179 8.56 -16.45 4.54
CA LYS A 179 9.74 -16.95 3.84
C LYS A 179 10.03 -16.12 2.58
N ALA A 180 9.03 -15.93 1.72
CA ALA A 180 9.17 -15.16 0.48
C ALA A 180 9.59 -13.71 0.76
N ARG A 181 9.03 -13.08 1.80
CA ARG A 181 9.45 -11.74 2.24
C ARG A 181 10.93 -11.70 2.61
N LEU A 182 11.41 -12.70 3.36
CA LEU A 182 12.82 -12.76 3.75
C LEU A 182 13.74 -12.90 2.54
N GLU A 183 13.36 -13.73 1.55
CA GLU A 183 14.13 -13.87 0.31
C GLU A 183 14.13 -12.57 -0.51
N MET A 184 12.99 -11.88 -0.62
CA MET A 184 12.95 -10.56 -1.28
C MET A 184 13.85 -9.55 -0.57
N CYS A 185 13.85 -9.49 0.76
CA CYS A 185 14.76 -8.63 1.52
C CYS A 185 16.23 -8.98 1.27
N ARG A 186 16.58 -10.27 1.12
CA ARG A 186 17.95 -10.69 0.78
C ARG A 186 18.31 -10.30 -0.64
N ALA A 187 17.41 -10.51 -1.61
CA ALA A 187 17.61 -10.11 -2.99
C ALA A 187 17.88 -8.61 -3.09
N VAL A 188 17.08 -7.80 -2.38
CA VAL A 188 17.26 -6.36 -2.26
C VAL A 188 18.63 -5.98 -1.68
N LYS A 189 19.02 -6.58 -0.56
CA LYS A 189 20.35 -6.34 0.05
C LYS A 189 21.51 -6.76 -0.85
N ASN A 190 21.34 -7.80 -1.65
CA ASN A 190 22.33 -8.20 -2.62
C ASN A 190 22.41 -7.19 -3.76
N LEU A 191 21.27 -6.71 -4.27
CA LEU A 191 21.20 -5.66 -5.27
C LEU A 191 21.83 -4.35 -4.79
N GLU A 192 21.63 -3.95 -3.53
CA GLU A 192 22.29 -2.78 -2.93
C GLU A 192 23.82 -2.77 -3.13
N LYS A 193 24.47 -3.93 -3.19
CA LYS A 193 25.93 -4.04 -3.40
C LYS A 193 26.36 -3.68 -4.82
N TYR A 194 25.45 -3.79 -5.78
CA TYR A 194 25.71 -3.62 -7.22
C TYR A 194 25.11 -2.33 -7.77
N VAL A 195 24.19 -1.69 -7.04
CA VAL A 195 23.64 -0.40 -7.45
C VAL A 195 24.63 0.71 -7.05
N PRO A 196 25.20 1.47 -8.01
CA PRO A 196 26.06 2.59 -7.68
C PRO A 196 25.29 3.65 -6.89
N ASP A 197 25.97 4.34 -5.98
CA ASP A 197 25.39 5.47 -5.25
C ASP A 197 24.77 6.46 -6.25
N PRO A 198 23.58 7.00 -5.95
CA PRO A 198 22.91 7.91 -6.87
C PRO A 198 23.83 9.11 -7.10
N GLN A 199 24.34 9.26 -8.33
CA GLN A 199 25.16 10.41 -8.75
C GLN A 199 24.41 11.75 -8.69
N TYR A 200 23.12 11.71 -8.34
CA TYR A 200 22.28 12.86 -8.11
C TYR A 200 21.63 12.77 -6.74
N ALA A 201 22.06 13.64 -5.82
CA ALA A 201 21.33 13.90 -4.59
C ALA A 201 20.21 14.90 -4.92
N PRO A 202 18.93 14.56 -4.70
CA PRO A 202 17.87 15.56 -4.72
C PRO A 202 18.21 16.71 -3.75
N PRO A 203 17.69 17.92 -3.97
CA PRO A 203 17.79 18.99 -2.97
C PRO A 203 17.36 18.49 -1.59
N ASP A 204 17.96 19.02 -0.53
CA ASP A 204 17.62 18.65 0.85
C ASP A 204 16.09 18.70 1.06
N ASN A 205 15.53 17.62 1.58
CA ASN A 205 14.09 17.38 1.80
C ASN A 205 13.23 16.99 0.58
N VAL A 206 13.79 16.81 -0.61
CA VAL A 206 13.05 16.25 -1.74
C VAL A 206 13.15 14.73 -1.71
N PRO A 207 12.04 13.99 -1.65
CA PRO A 207 12.08 12.54 -1.74
C PRO A 207 12.72 12.08 -3.05
N ILE A 208 13.60 11.05 -3.02
CA ILE A 208 14.35 10.54 -4.19
C ILE A 208 13.47 10.35 -5.44
N TRP A 209 12.20 9.96 -5.26
CA TRP A 209 11.24 9.69 -6.33
C TRP A 209 10.59 10.94 -6.90
N GLU A 210 10.52 12.05 -6.15
CA GLU A 210 10.19 13.36 -6.70
C GLU A 210 11.37 13.91 -7.52
N GLY A 211 12.59 13.48 -7.18
CA GLY A 211 13.82 13.65 -7.97
C GLY A 211 13.70 13.13 -9.41
N VAL A 212 12.84 12.13 -9.67
CA VAL A 212 12.64 11.55 -11.01
C VAL A 212 12.10 12.57 -12.01
N LYS A 213 11.37 13.58 -11.54
CA LYS A 213 10.84 14.68 -12.38
C LYS A 213 11.92 15.59 -12.93
N TYR A 214 13.13 15.55 -12.35
CA TYR A 214 14.23 16.45 -12.67
C TYR A 214 15.35 15.78 -13.47
N VAL A 215 15.23 14.48 -13.76
CA VAL A 215 16.22 13.72 -14.55
C VAL A 215 15.73 13.47 -15.97
N SER A 216 16.66 13.38 -16.92
CA SER A 216 16.31 13.16 -18.33
C SER A 216 15.62 11.80 -18.54
N PRO A 217 14.69 11.67 -19.51
CA PRO A 217 14.05 10.38 -19.83
C PRO A 217 15.05 9.27 -20.17
N LYS A 218 16.17 9.63 -20.83
CA LYS A 218 17.26 8.70 -21.14
C LYS A 218 17.94 8.17 -19.86
N PHE A 219 18.10 9.02 -18.84
CA PHE A 219 18.64 8.62 -17.55
C PHE A 219 17.68 7.69 -16.79
N VAL A 220 16.39 8.02 -16.77
CA VAL A 220 15.35 7.15 -16.17
C VAL A 220 15.30 5.79 -16.86
N LYS A 221 15.47 5.73 -18.18
CA LYS A 221 15.51 4.48 -18.93
C LYS A 221 16.71 3.60 -18.55
N THR A 222 17.88 4.19 -18.33
CA THR A 222 19.11 3.45 -18.03
C THR A 222 19.26 3.09 -16.55
N PHE A 223 18.88 4.00 -15.65
CA PHE A 223 19.14 3.89 -14.20
C PHE A 223 17.88 3.91 -13.32
N GLY A 224 16.71 4.14 -13.89
CA GLY A 224 15.42 4.13 -13.18
C GLY A 224 15.13 2.84 -12.40
N PRO A 225 15.44 1.65 -12.93
CA PRO A 225 15.25 0.41 -12.17
C PRO A 225 16.13 0.33 -10.92
N ALA A 226 17.39 0.78 -11.01
CA ALA A 226 18.30 0.90 -9.87
C ALA A 226 17.79 1.88 -8.81
N TRP A 227 17.28 3.03 -9.23
CA TRP A 227 16.64 4.02 -8.36
C TRP A 227 15.36 3.50 -7.70
N ALA A 228 14.53 2.73 -8.43
CA ALA A 228 13.33 2.10 -7.89
C ALA A 228 13.69 1.09 -6.80
N ILE A 229 14.75 0.29 -7.01
CA ILE A 229 15.26 -0.65 -6.00
C ILE A 229 15.78 0.12 -4.77
N GLN A 230 16.58 1.17 -4.94
CA GLN A 230 17.07 2.02 -3.84
C GLN A 230 15.92 2.69 -3.07
N HIS A 231 14.86 3.11 -3.74
CA HIS A 231 13.66 3.64 -3.09
C HIS A 231 12.97 2.57 -2.24
N ILE A 232 12.76 1.37 -2.79
CA ILE A 232 12.15 0.26 -2.06
C ILE A 232 13.00 -0.09 -0.84
N VAL A 233 14.33 -0.13 -0.96
CA VAL A 233 15.27 -0.29 0.16
C VAL A 233 15.06 0.78 1.22
N ALA A 234 15.08 2.05 0.82
CA ALA A 234 14.99 3.19 1.72
C ALA A 234 13.63 3.22 2.43
N VAL A 235 12.55 2.90 1.72
CA VAL A 235 11.20 2.77 2.28
C VAL A 235 11.03 1.49 3.09
N GLU A 236 11.76 0.40 2.87
CA GLU A 236 11.77 -0.75 3.77
C GLU A 236 12.54 -0.42 5.07
N LYS A 237 13.68 0.27 4.96
CA LYS A 237 14.47 0.75 6.11
C LYS A 237 13.68 1.78 6.93
N SER A 238 12.95 2.67 6.26
CA SER A 238 12.09 3.70 6.88
C SER A 238 10.70 3.16 7.26
N GLY A 239 10.21 2.15 6.54
CA GLY A 239 8.93 1.48 6.73
C GLY A 239 8.92 0.65 7.99
N LYS A 240 10.06 0.13 8.44
CA LYS A 240 10.20 -0.40 9.80
C LYS A 240 9.90 0.66 10.86
N LYS A 241 10.36 1.91 10.67
CA LYS A 241 10.01 3.04 11.56
C LYS A 241 8.55 3.46 11.41
N ILE A 242 7.98 3.44 10.20
CA ILE A 242 6.57 3.84 9.95
C ILE A 242 5.58 2.77 10.42
N ASP A 243 5.91 1.47 10.33
CA ASP A 243 5.08 0.38 10.87
C ASP A 243 5.19 0.32 12.41
N GLU A 244 6.32 0.73 12.98
CA GLU A 244 6.46 0.98 14.43
C GLU A 244 5.65 2.22 14.87
N LEU A 245 5.73 3.32 14.12
CA LEU A 245 4.96 4.55 14.37
C LEU A 245 3.45 4.40 14.11
N GLY A 246 3.06 3.58 13.14
CA GLY A 246 1.67 3.24 12.83
C GLY A 246 1.04 2.37 13.90
N LYS A 247 1.81 1.43 14.48
CA LYS A 247 1.39 0.69 15.67
C LYS A 247 1.26 1.58 16.90
N THR A 248 2.15 2.56 17.11
CA THR A 248 2.01 3.50 18.22
C THR A 248 0.86 4.48 18.00
N GLY A 249 0.62 4.96 16.76
CA GLY A 249 -0.51 5.82 16.43
C GLY A 249 -1.86 5.12 16.53
N GLU A 250 -1.95 3.85 16.14
CA GLU A 250 -3.16 3.03 16.35
C GLU A 250 -3.41 2.73 17.83
N VAL A 251 -2.35 2.61 18.65
CA VAL A 251 -2.45 2.48 20.11
C VAL A 251 -2.85 3.80 20.76
N GLU A 252 -2.32 4.94 20.31
CA GLU A 252 -2.71 6.27 20.78
C GLU A 252 -4.15 6.62 20.39
N ASP A 253 -4.60 6.28 19.18
CA ASP A 253 -6.00 6.40 18.77
C ASP A 253 -6.91 5.44 19.56
N ALA A 254 -6.46 4.22 19.87
CA ALA A 254 -7.20 3.29 20.73
C ALA A 254 -7.28 3.77 22.19
N LEU A 255 -6.24 4.45 22.69
CA LEU A 255 -6.21 5.10 24.01
C LEU A 255 -7.11 6.35 24.03
N ALA A 256 -7.12 7.14 22.96
CA ALA A 256 -7.95 8.34 22.82
C ALA A 256 -9.44 8.02 22.61
N THR A 257 -9.76 6.87 22.00
CA THR A 257 -11.14 6.43 21.74
C THR A 257 -11.65 5.38 22.73
N GLY A 258 -10.85 4.99 23.73
CA GLY A 258 -11.25 4.03 24.77
C GLY A 258 -11.58 2.62 24.25
N SER A 259 -11.12 2.24 23.06
CA SER A 259 -11.52 1.01 22.36
C SER A 259 -10.76 -0.26 22.83
N PHE A 260 -10.37 -0.32 24.10
CA PHE A 260 -9.65 -1.45 24.69
C PHE A 260 -10.56 -2.61 25.14
N PHE A 261 -11.65 -2.91 24.44
CA PHE A 261 -12.44 -4.11 24.73
C PHE A 261 -13.13 -4.63 23.48
N VAL A 262 -12.41 -5.35 22.61
CA VAL A 262 -12.86 -6.63 22.01
C VAL A 262 -11.61 -7.42 21.56
N SER A 263 -10.85 -7.96 22.51
CA SER A 263 -10.11 -9.21 22.28
C SER A 263 -10.13 -10.00 23.58
N LEU A 264 -10.39 -11.30 23.48
CA LEU A 264 -10.68 -12.25 24.57
C LEU A 264 -12.13 -12.26 25.08
N ILE A 265 -13.00 -12.90 24.29
CA ILE A 265 -13.91 -13.88 24.88
C ILE A 265 -13.47 -15.24 24.36
N ASP A 266 -13.14 -16.11 25.30
CA ASP A 266 -12.66 -17.46 25.14
C ASP A 266 -13.58 -18.33 24.27
N THR A 267 -13.02 -18.92 23.22
CA THR A 267 -13.44 -20.27 22.80
C THR A 267 -12.42 -21.25 23.36
N PRO A 268 -12.81 -22.17 24.26
CA PRO A 268 -11.88 -23.11 24.87
C PRO A 268 -11.58 -24.24 23.87
N GLY A 269 -10.30 -24.51 23.67
CA GLY A 269 -9.84 -25.72 22.99
C GLY A 269 -8.75 -25.47 21.97
N ILE A 270 -7.52 -25.76 22.40
CA ILE A 270 -6.38 -26.31 21.66
C ILE A 270 -5.09 -25.60 22.11
N THR A 271 -4.42 -26.30 23.01
CA THR A 271 -3.08 -26.05 23.54
C THR A 271 -2.07 -25.64 22.46
N ARG A 272 -1.42 -24.50 22.62
CA ARG A 272 -0.08 -24.26 22.06
C ARG A 272 0.86 -23.60 23.07
N SER A 273 1.91 -24.36 23.35
CA SER A 273 3.08 -24.05 24.16
C SER A 273 3.67 -22.68 23.85
N HIS A 274 3.91 -21.93 24.92
CA HIS A 274 4.71 -20.71 24.92
C HIS A 274 6.16 -21.03 24.53
N GLY A 275 6.66 -20.35 23.50
CA GLY A 275 8.08 -20.25 23.20
C GLY A 275 8.45 -18.78 23.04
N ARG A 276 8.74 -18.11 24.16
CA ARG A 276 9.47 -16.84 24.16
C ARG A 276 10.88 -17.13 23.66
N CYS A 277 11.36 -16.36 22.69
CA CYS A 277 12.80 -16.26 22.43
C CYS A 277 13.17 -14.77 22.41
N LEU A 278 13.52 -14.30 23.61
CA LEU A 278 14.48 -13.21 23.81
C LEU A 278 15.89 -13.75 23.51
N ILE A 279 16.86 -12.84 23.42
CA ILE A 279 18.33 -12.97 23.29
C ILE A 279 18.76 -12.31 21.96
N GLY A 280 19.54 -11.23 21.94
CA GLY A 280 20.57 -10.83 22.89
C GLY A 280 21.95 -11.06 22.25
N SER A 281 22.75 -9.99 22.25
CA SER A 281 23.99 -9.81 21.49
C SER A 281 25.16 -10.73 21.87
N HIS A 282 26.16 -10.74 20.99
CA HIS A 282 27.57 -11.14 21.15
C HIS A 282 27.92 -12.63 21.26
N CYS A 283 28.72 -13.12 20.29
CA CYS A 283 30.10 -13.58 20.54
C CYS A 283 30.88 -13.85 19.23
N PHE A 284 32.19 -13.72 19.38
CA PHE A 284 33.28 -13.67 18.40
C PHE A 284 33.65 -15.01 17.72
N VAL A 285 34.12 -14.90 16.47
CA VAL A 285 35.36 -15.44 15.85
C VAL A 285 35.88 -16.83 16.29
N ASN A 286 36.04 -17.77 15.34
CA ASN A 286 37.38 -18.21 14.91
C ASN A 286 37.42 -19.07 13.63
N HIS A 287 38.56 -18.93 12.94
CA HIS A 287 39.01 -19.53 11.69
C HIS A 287 39.03 -21.07 11.65
N SER A 288 38.79 -21.64 10.45
CA SER A 288 39.78 -22.48 9.73
C SER A 288 39.19 -23.09 8.44
N GLU A 289 39.63 -22.61 7.28
CA GLU A 289 39.87 -23.43 6.09
C GLU A 289 41.23 -24.17 6.26
N PRO A 290 41.69 -25.09 5.37
CA PRO A 290 41.05 -25.71 4.20
C PRO A 290 41.25 -27.26 4.18
N THR A 291 40.69 -27.98 3.21
CA THR A 291 41.46 -28.94 2.36
C THR A 291 40.62 -29.64 1.28
N HIS A 292 41.24 -29.71 0.10
CA HIS A 292 40.93 -30.55 -1.05
C HIS A 292 40.60 -32.01 -0.71
N ARG A 293 39.69 -32.62 -1.49
CA ARG A 293 39.96 -33.93 -2.12
C ARG A 293 39.03 -34.19 -3.33
N THR A 294 39.69 -34.42 -4.44
CA THR A 294 39.24 -35.04 -5.69
C THR A 294 39.13 -36.57 -5.56
N GLN A 295 38.47 -37.20 -6.54
CA GLN A 295 38.34 -38.64 -6.89
C GLN A 295 37.20 -39.37 -6.14
N HIS A 296 36.27 -40.09 -6.78
CA HIS A 296 36.22 -40.75 -8.09
C HIS A 296 34.93 -40.43 -8.87
#